data_AF-A0A9X8CQI5-F1
#
_entry.id   AF-A0A9X8CQI5-F1
#
_cell.length_a   1.000
_cell.length_b   1.000
_cell.length_c   1.000
_cell.angle_alpha   90.00
_cell.angle_beta   90.00
_cell.angle_gamma   90.00
#
_symmetry.space_group_name_H-M   'P 1'
#
loop_
_entity.id
_entity.type
_entity.pdbx_description
1 polymer ?
#
loop_
_entity_poly.entity_id
_entity_poly.type
_entity_poly.pdbx_seq_one_letter_code
_entity_poly.pdbx_strand_id
1 'polypeptide(L)'
;MTALNRENTSRELMHSLALSTRGWQPMAKMLYALTFLEDAETIYSPRVRKHLESVLSMLETFPESGTLVSSEYLKSRYGGEVRRCDVAPFYIVYTYERSTDTVRIRGLVPQRSTH
;
A
#
# COMPACT_ATOMS: atom_id res chain seq x y z
N MET A 1 -8.87 -0.08 -43.17
CA MET A 1 -8.99 -0.38 -41.72
C MET A 1 -7.62 -0.76 -41.18
N THR A 2 -6.77 0.19 -40.76
CA THR A 2 -5.53 -0.17 -40.04
C THR A 2 -4.91 1.03 -39.32
N ALA A 3 -5.59 1.55 -38.30
CA ALA A 3 -5.06 2.60 -37.41
C ALA A 3 -5.19 2.22 -35.92
N LEU A 4 -5.30 0.93 -35.60
CA LEU A 4 -5.55 0.45 -34.23
C LEU A 4 -4.38 -0.31 -33.57
N ASN A 5 -3.24 -0.46 -34.26
CA ASN A 5 -2.17 -1.34 -33.77
C ASN A 5 -0.95 -0.63 -33.18
N ARG A 6 -0.80 0.70 -33.31
CA ARG A 6 0.41 1.40 -32.83
C ARG A 6 0.38 1.74 -31.33
N GLU A 7 -0.80 2.00 -30.77
CA GLU A 7 -0.95 2.34 -29.35
C GLU A 7 -0.84 1.11 -28.45
N ASN A 8 -1.33 -0.05 -28.92
CA ASN A 8 -1.26 -1.29 -28.17
C ASN A 8 0.17 -1.84 -28.08
N THR A 9 0.91 -1.78 -29.19
CA THR A 9 2.33 -2.18 -29.22
C THR A 9 3.19 -1.26 -28.36
N SER A 10 2.88 0.04 -28.29
CA SER A 10 3.60 0.96 -27.39
C SER A 10 3.37 0.64 -25.91
N ARG A 11 2.14 0.25 -25.54
CA ARG A 11 1.82 -0.18 -24.17
C ARG A 11 2.48 -1.51 -23.81
N GLU A 12 2.47 -2.49 -24.70
CA GLU A 12 3.13 -3.78 -24.48
C GLU A 12 4.65 -3.63 -24.40
N LEU A 13 5.25 -2.76 -25.22
CA LEU A 13 6.69 -2.47 -25.16
C LEU A 13 7.05 -1.75 -23.86
N MET A 14 6.22 -0.81 -23.37
CA MET A 14 6.44 -0.18 -22.06
C MET A 14 6.28 -1.18 -20.90
N HIS A 15 5.32 -2.10 -20.99
CA HIS A 15 5.13 -3.16 -19.99
C HIS A 15 6.28 -4.18 -20.00
N SER A 16 6.78 -4.53 -21.19
CA SER A 16 7.94 -5.41 -21.39
C SER A 16 9.26 -4.76 -20.99
N LEU A 17 9.42 -3.44 -21.18
CA LEU A 17 10.58 -2.69 -20.73
C LEU A 17 10.60 -2.53 -19.20
N ALA A 18 9.44 -2.31 -18.58
CA ALA A 18 9.28 -2.29 -17.12
C ALA A 18 9.64 -3.62 -16.43
N LEU A 19 9.47 -4.75 -17.14
CA LEU A 19 9.83 -6.08 -16.66
C LEU A 19 11.32 -6.44 -16.88
N SER A 20 12.02 -5.71 -17.76
CA SER A 20 13.43 -5.93 -18.10
C SER A 20 14.40 -5.10 -17.23
N THR A 21 13.93 -3.98 -16.67
CA THR A 21 14.70 -3.14 -15.75
C THR A 21 14.55 -3.61 -14.30
N ARG A 22 15.33 -4.62 -13.87
CA ARG A 22 15.48 -5.01 -12.45
C ARG A 22 16.21 -3.94 -11.61
N GLY A 23 15.75 -2.70 -11.62
CA GLY A 23 16.33 -1.66 -10.78
C GLY A 23 15.43 -0.46 -10.52
N TRP A 24 14.37 -0.25 -11.31
CA TRP A 24 13.49 0.92 -11.18
C TRP A 24 12.05 0.50 -11.48
N GLN A 25 11.44 -0.29 -10.59
CA GLN A 25 9.99 -0.26 -10.51
C GLN A 25 9.63 1.12 -9.93
N PRO A 26 8.71 1.90 -10.53
CA PRO A 26 8.21 3.09 -9.86
C PRO A 26 7.62 2.63 -8.52
N MET A 27 8.30 3.02 -7.45
CA MET A 27 7.87 2.75 -6.08
C MET A 27 6.72 3.70 -5.78
N ALA A 28 5.61 3.15 -5.27
CA ALA A 28 4.46 3.96 -4.96
C ALA A 28 4.83 5.01 -3.92
N LYS A 29 4.37 6.24 -4.13
CA LYS A 29 4.61 7.33 -3.20
C LYS A 29 3.97 7.00 -1.85
N MET A 30 4.79 6.93 -0.80
CA MET A 30 4.32 6.68 0.57
C MET A 30 4.02 8.01 1.29
N LEU A 31 2.81 8.12 1.83
CA LEU A 31 2.39 9.21 2.71
C LEU A 31 1.94 8.65 4.05
N TYR A 32 2.43 9.21 5.15
CA TYR A 32 2.16 8.73 6.50
C TYR A 32 1.30 9.73 7.27
N ALA A 33 0.22 9.25 7.89
CA ALA A 33 -0.52 10.04 8.86
C ALA A 33 0.35 10.33 10.10
N LEU A 34 0.18 11.49 10.71
CA LEU A 34 0.90 11.82 11.95
C LEU A 34 0.60 10.81 13.06
N THR A 35 -0.65 10.39 13.19
CA THR A 35 -1.09 9.37 14.15
C THR A 35 -0.38 8.03 13.95
N PHE A 36 -0.03 7.67 12.71
CA PHE A 36 0.76 6.47 12.46
C PHE A 36 2.17 6.59 13.03
N LEU A 37 2.80 7.76 12.91
CA LEU A 37 4.14 7.99 13.46
C LEU A 37 4.13 7.92 14.99
N GLU A 38 3.11 8.51 15.61
CA GLU A 38 2.87 8.42 17.06
C GLU A 38 2.67 6.96 17.50
N ASP A 39 1.81 6.20 16.79
CA ASP A 39 1.59 4.78 17.08
C ASP A 39 2.89 3.97 16.95
N ALA A 40 3.66 4.20 15.88
CA ALA A 40 4.89 3.49 15.59
C ALA A 40 5.99 3.74 16.63
N GLU A 41 6.03 4.93 17.23
CA GLU A 41 6.97 5.28 18.29
C GLU A 41 6.76 4.42 19.56
N THR A 42 5.52 3.99 19.81
CA THR A 42 5.21 3.10 20.94
C THR A 42 5.65 1.65 20.73
N ILE A 43 6.13 1.29 19.54
CA ILE A 43 6.61 -0.07 19.24
C ILE A 43 8.07 -0.22 19.67
N TYR A 44 8.24 -0.77 20.87
CA TYR A 44 9.56 -1.06 21.44
C TYR A 44 10.15 -2.41 21.02
N SER A 45 9.33 -3.34 20.54
CA SER A 45 9.80 -4.67 20.11
C SER A 45 10.57 -4.59 18.79
N PRO A 46 11.87 -4.93 18.76
CA PRO A 46 12.66 -4.89 17.52
C PRO A 46 12.10 -5.83 16.44
N ARG A 47 11.52 -6.95 16.88
CA ARG A 47 10.87 -7.92 15.98
C ARG A 47 9.67 -7.31 15.27
N VAL A 48 8.81 -6.61 16.01
CA VAL A 48 7.61 -5.97 15.43
C VAL A 48 8.02 -4.82 14.53
N ARG A 49 9.03 -4.02 14.93
CA ARG A 49 9.56 -2.94 14.10
C ARG A 49 10.11 -3.44 12.75
N LYS A 50 10.94 -4.49 12.76
CA LYS A 50 11.46 -5.09 11.53
C LYS A 50 10.33 -5.63 10.64
N HIS A 51 9.30 -6.21 11.23
CA HIS A 51 8.14 -6.69 10.48
C HIS A 51 7.35 -5.53 9.87
N LEU A 52 7.13 -4.45 10.62
CA LEU A 52 6.49 -3.22 10.15
C LEU A 52 7.24 -2.63 8.95
N GLU A 53 8.56 -2.46 9.06
CA GLU A 53 9.42 -1.96 7.99
C GLU A 53 9.31 -2.84 6.74
N SER A 54 9.39 -4.17 6.90
CA SER A 54 9.25 -5.12 5.78
C SER A 54 7.90 -5.02 5.09
N VAL A 55 6.81 -4.80 5.84
CA VAL A 55 5.47 -4.64 5.25
C VAL A 55 5.35 -3.29 4.55
N LEU A 56 5.93 -2.22 5.09
CA LEU A 56 5.94 -0.91 4.43
C LEU A 56 6.70 -0.95 3.09
N SER A 57 7.87 -1.58 3.04
CA SER A 57 8.61 -1.78 1.78
C SER A 57 7.82 -2.63 0.78
N MET A 58 7.11 -3.64 1.28
CA MET A 58 6.22 -4.44 0.44
C MET A 58 5.07 -3.59 -0.12
N LEU A 59 4.45 -2.72 0.68
CA LEU A 59 3.36 -1.84 0.24
C LEU A 59 3.82 -0.78 -0.76
N GLU A 60 5.04 -0.29 -0.62
CA GLU A 60 5.67 0.62 -1.57
C GLU A 60 5.91 -0.04 -2.94
N THR A 61 6.20 -1.34 -2.96
CA THR A 61 6.42 -2.11 -4.20
C THR A 61 5.12 -2.68 -4.78
N PHE A 62 4.21 -3.11 -3.90
CA PHE A 62 2.95 -3.79 -4.24
C PHE A 62 1.79 -3.20 -3.42
N PRO A 63 1.29 -2.01 -3.80
CA PRO A 63 0.23 -1.31 -3.05
C PRO A 63 -1.08 -2.07 -2.89
N GLU A 64 -1.33 -3.06 -3.76
CA GLU A 64 -2.57 -3.84 -3.78
C GLU A 64 -2.52 -5.12 -2.95
N SER A 65 -1.39 -5.44 -2.33
CA SER A 65 -1.20 -6.68 -1.56
C SER A 65 -2.01 -6.75 -0.27
N GLY A 66 -2.48 -5.62 0.25
CA GLY A 66 -3.34 -5.57 1.43
C GLY A 66 -4.77 -6.03 1.15
N THR A 67 -5.38 -6.65 2.16
CA THR A 67 -6.77 -7.11 2.11
C THR A 67 -7.72 -5.91 2.08
N LEU A 68 -8.65 -5.89 1.14
CA LEU A 68 -9.72 -4.90 1.10
C LEU A 68 -10.60 -5.01 2.34
N VAL A 69 -10.85 -3.87 2.98
CA VAL A 69 -11.70 -3.77 4.15
C VAL A 69 -13.12 -3.46 3.70
N SER A 70 -14.07 -4.33 4.04
CA SER A 70 -15.48 -4.15 3.71
C SER A 70 -16.23 -3.22 4.69
N SER A 71 -15.70 -3.01 5.89
CA SER A 71 -16.33 -2.21 6.95
C SER A 71 -16.67 -0.79 6.51
N GLU A 72 -17.95 -0.44 6.55
CA GLU A 72 -18.44 0.91 6.24
C GLU A 72 -17.91 1.97 7.21
N TYR A 73 -17.72 1.62 8.49
CA TYR A 73 -17.13 2.52 9.48
C TYR A 73 -15.73 2.97 9.07
N LEU A 74 -14.88 2.03 8.67
CA LEU A 74 -13.50 2.33 8.27
C LEU A 74 -13.46 3.10 6.95
N LYS A 75 -14.34 2.78 6.00
CA LYS A 75 -14.50 3.55 4.75
C LYS A 75 -14.97 4.98 5.03
N SER A 76 -15.94 5.18 5.93
CA SER A 76 -16.40 6.51 6.32
C SER A 76 -15.34 7.31 7.06
N ARG A 77 -14.52 6.66 7.90
CA ARG A 77 -13.46 7.31 8.70
C ARG A 77 -12.26 7.72 7.86
N TYR A 78 -11.83 6.88 6.92
CA TYR A 78 -10.58 7.07 6.19
C TYR A 78 -10.76 7.47 4.71
N GLY A 79 -11.96 7.31 4.16
CA GLY A 79 -12.29 7.59 2.77
C GLY A 79 -11.71 6.56 1.79
N GLY A 80 -12.40 6.37 0.66
CA GLY A 80 -11.91 5.53 -0.44
C GLY A 80 -11.86 4.03 -0.14
N GLU A 81 -11.12 3.30 -0.97
CA GLU A 81 -10.88 1.86 -0.80
C GLU A 81 -9.81 1.61 0.28
N VAL A 82 -10.30 1.33 1.48
CA VAL A 82 -9.45 1.01 2.63
C VAL A 82 -8.93 -0.43 2.51
N ARG A 83 -7.63 -0.60 2.75
CA ARG A 83 -6.93 -1.87 2.79
C ARG A 83 -6.22 -2.04 4.12
N ARG A 84 -5.95 -3.30 4.47
CA ARG A 84 -5.17 -3.64 5.66
C ARG A 84 -4.12 -4.71 5.40
N CYS A 85 -3.03 -4.64 6.14
CA CYS A 85 -2.00 -5.68 6.23
C CYS A 85 -1.75 -6.09 7.67
N ASP A 86 -1.47 -7.37 7.88
CA ASP A 86 -1.10 -7.93 9.17
C ASP A 86 0.33 -7.54 9.56
N VAL A 87 0.46 -6.94 10.74
CA VAL A 87 1.73 -6.75 11.46
C VAL A 87 1.47 -7.02 12.93
N ALA A 88 1.32 -8.30 13.29
CA ALA A 88 0.89 -8.69 14.63
C ALA A 88 1.75 -8.01 15.73
N PRO A 89 1.13 -7.41 16.76
CA PRO A 89 -0.28 -7.51 17.15
C PRO A 89 -1.22 -6.45 16.55
N PHE A 90 -0.84 -5.79 15.46
CA PHE A 90 -1.56 -4.70 14.81
C PHE A 90 -1.96 -5.03 13.36
N TYR A 91 -2.84 -4.20 12.81
CA TYR A 91 -3.05 -4.05 11.38
C TYR A 91 -2.53 -2.68 10.94
N ILE A 92 -1.79 -2.63 9.84
CA ILE A 92 -1.59 -1.37 9.11
C ILE A 92 -2.87 -1.11 8.32
N VAL A 93 -3.47 0.06 8.49
CA VAL A 93 -4.60 0.51 7.67
C VAL A 93 -4.12 1.55 6.68
N TYR A 94 -4.46 1.39 5.41
CA TYR A 94 -4.03 2.30 4.36
C TYR A 94 -5.05 2.42 3.22
N THR A 95 -4.86 3.42 2.36
CA THR A 95 -5.59 3.59 1.10
C THR A 95 -4.60 3.69 -0.04
N TYR A 96 -4.92 3.14 -1.20
CA TYR A 96 -4.09 3.25 -2.40
C TYR A 96 -4.84 3.97 -3.52
N GLU A 97 -4.24 5.04 -4.05
CA GLU A 97 -4.77 5.81 -5.17
C GLU A 97 -3.97 5.50 -6.44
N ARG A 98 -4.56 4.69 -7.34
CA ARG A 98 -3.91 4.23 -8.59
C ARG A 98 -3.54 5.38 -9.53
N SER A 99 -4.31 6.46 -9.56
CA SER A 99 -4.10 7.59 -10.49
C SER A 99 -2.81 8.36 -10.20
N THR A 100 -2.39 8.39 -8.94
CA THR A 100 -1.21 9.12 -8.45
C THR A 100 -0.13 8.18 -7.91
N ASP A 101 -0.33 6.86 -8.06
CA ASP A 101 0.50 5.81 -7.50
C ASP A 101 0.89 6.09 -6.03
N THR A 102 -0.10 6.44 -5.21
CA THR A 102 0.13 6.93 -3.84
C THR A 102 -0.53 6.03 -2.80
N VAL A 103 0.29 5.50 -1.91
CA VAL A 103 -0.12 4.79 -0.70
C VAL A 103 -0.20 5.77 0.46
N ARG A 104 -1.37 5.88 1.09
CA ARG A 104 -1.58 6.70 2.28
C ARG A 104 -1.77 5.79 3.48
N ILE A 105 -0.74 5.68 4.33
CA ILE A 105 -0.80 4.98 5.61
C ILE A 105 -1.64 5.80 6.58
N ARG A 106 -2.72 5.21 7.09
CA ARG A 106 -3.71 5.89 7.94
C ARG A 106 -3.46 5.70 9.42
N GLY A 107 -2.90 4.56 9.84
CA GLY A 107 -2.64 4.27 11.24
C GLY A 107 -2.39 2.79 11.51
N LEU A 108 -2.09 2.49 12.78
CA LEU A 108 -2.01 1.14 13.30
C LEU A 108 -3.26 0.84 14.14
N VAL A 109 -3.92 -0.28 13.87
CA VAL A 109 -5.10 -0.71 14.63
C VAL A 109 -4.78 -2.00 15.38
N PRO A 110 -4.93 -2.09 16.71
CA PRO A 110 -4.72 -3.33 17.45
C PRO A 110 -5.67 -4.43 16.95
N GLN A 111 -5.15 -5.64 16.70
CA GLN A 111 -5.97 -6.74 16.21
C GLN A 111 -7.05 -7.16 17.23
N ARG A 112 -6.72 -7.06 18.52
CA ARG A 112 -7.57 -7.48 19.65
C ARG A 112 -8.72 -6.53 19.98
N SER A 113 -8.79 -5.37 19.35
CA SER A 113 -9.91 -4.42 19.53
C SER A 113 -11.05 -4.64 18.52
N THR A 114 -10.99 -5.74 17.75
CA THR A 114 -12.01 -6.11 16.75
C THR A 114 -12.99 -7.13 17.32
N HIS A 115 -13.60 -6.82 18.46
CA HIS A 115 -14.61 -7.69 19.10
C HIS A 115 -15.86 -6.90 19.50
#